data_AF-A0A2S9G007-F1
#
_entry.id   AF-A0A2S9G007-F1
#
_cell.length_a   1.000
_cell.length_b   1.000
_cell.length_c   1.000
_cell.angle_alpha   90.00
_cell.angle_beta   90.00
_cell.angle_gamma   90.00
#
_symmetry.space_group_name_H-M   'P 1'
#
loop_
_entity.id
_entity.type
_entity.pdbx_description
1 polymer ?
#
loop_
_entity_poly.entity_id
_entity_poly.type
_entity_poly.pdbx_seq_one_letter_code
_entity_poly.pdbx_strand_id
1 'polypeptide(L)'
;YMHAEGFAAGELKHGPIALIEDGLPVIVVMPSPKNSVTLHSKLLSNIREIQARGAVTIVIAEEGDETVRPYADHLIEMPAVSTL
;
A
#
# COMPACT_ATOMS: atom_id res chain seq x y z
N TYR A 1 22.10 4.94 8.02
CA TYR A 1 21.54 4.67 6.68
C TYR A 1 20.67 3.44 6.80
N MET A 2 19.40 3.53 6.40
CA MET A 2 18.53 2.36 6.25
C MET A 2 18.39 2.04 4.77
N HIS A 3 18.39 0.76 4.42
CA HIS A 3 18.11 0.34 3.05
C HIS A 3 16.61 0.49 2.79
N ALA A 4 16.26 1.14 1.68
CA ALA A 4 14.89 1.30 1.23
C ALA A 4 14.85 1.06 -0.27
N GLU A 5 13.88 0.29 -0.72
CA GLU A 5 13.70 -0.06 -2.12
C GLU A 5 12.23 0.20 -2.54
N GLY A 6 12.07 0.82 -3.70
CA GLY A 6 10.76 1.13 -4.26
C GLY A 6 10.43 0.19 -5.40
N PHE A 7 9.21 -0.36 -5.39
CA PHE A 7 8.72 -1.24 -6.45
C PHE A 7 7.45 -0.67 -7.07
N ALA A 8 7.28 -0.90 -8.37
CA ALA A 8 5.97 -0.76 -8.96
C ALA A 8 5.02 -1.75 -8.28
N ALA A 9 3.83 -1.30 -7.88
CA ALA A 9 2.94 -2.12 -7.07
C ALA A 9 2.49 -3.43 -7.77
N GLY A 10 2.51 -3.47 -9.11
CA GLY A 10 2.27 -4.69 -9.89
C GLY A 10 3.37 -5.74 -9.77
N GLU A 11 4.60 -5.35 -9.42
CA GLU A 11 5.78 -6.21 -9.38
C GLU A 11 5.96 -6.94 -8.04
N LEU A 12 5.14 -6.64 -7.04
CA LEU A 12 5.30 -7.18 -5.68
C LEU A 12 5.42 -8.71 -5.67
N LYS A 13 4.62 -9.40 -6.49
CA LYS A 13 4.57 -10.87 -6.56
C LYS A 13 5.70 -11.50 -7.38
N HIS A 14 6.49 -10.70 -8.10
CA HIS A 14 7.55 -11.19 -8.99
C HIS A 14 8.91 -11.34 -8.29
N GLY A 15 8.94 -11.28 -6.96
CA GLY A 15 10.17 -11.42 -6.15
C GLY A 15 10.11 -10.65 -4.84
N PRO A 16 9.76 -9.34 -4.83
CA PRO A 16 9.84 -8.50 -3.64
C PRO A 16 9.04 -9.00 -2.44
N ILE A 17 7.91 -9.67 -2.67
CA ILE A 17 7.09 -10.27 -1.59
C ILE A 17 7.84 -11.32 -0.76
N ALA A 18 8.90 -11.93 -1.32
CA ALA A 18 9.72 -12.90 -0.61
C ALA A 18 10.61 -12.25 0.48
N LEU A 19 10.79 -10.94 0.42
CA LEU A 19 11.56 -10.17 1.42
C LEU A 19 10.71 -9.78 2.63
N ILE A 20 9.39 -10.00 2.59
CA ILE A 20 8.49 -9.63 3.68
C ILE A 20 8.67 -10.56 4.87
N GLU A 21 8.94 -9.97 6.02
CA GLU A 21 9.04 -10.62 7.32
C GLU A 21 8.31 -9.83 8.40
N ASP A 22 8.11 -10.46 9.56
CA ASP A 22 7.39 -9.87 10.69
C ASP A 22 8.08 -8.59 11.18
N GLY A 23 7.32 -7.49 11.28
CA GLY A 23 7.83 -6.18 11.68
C GLY A 23 8.42 -5.34 10.55
N LEU A 24 8.59 -5.86 9.33
CA LEU A 24 9.18 -5.10 8.22
C LEU A 24 8.24 -3.94 7.81
N PRO A 25 8.69 -2.67 7.83
CA PRO A 25 7.87 -1.55 7.40
C PRO A 25 7.69 -1.56 5.88
N VAL A 26 6.44 -1.52 5.42
CA VAL A 26 6.10 -1.39 4.00
C VAL A 26 5.24 -0.16 3.79
N ILE A 27 5.75 0.78 3.01
CA ILE A 27 5.03 2.00 2.65
C ILE A 27 4.28 1.76 1.35
N VAL A 28 2.97 2.01 1.36
CA VAL A 28 2.09 1.84 0.21
C VAL A 28 1.43 3.15 -0.16
N VAL A 29 1.72 3.63 -1.37
CA VAL A 29 1.07 4.81 -1.95
C VAL A 29 -0.16 4.34 -2.71
N MET A 30 -1.34 4.57 -2.15
CA MET A 30 -2.60 4.14 -2.73
C MET A 30 -3.04 5.11 -3.83
N PRO A 31 -3.34 4.61 -5.04
CA PRO A 31 -3.96 5.42 -6.06
C PRO A 31 -5.40 5.75 -5.65
N SER A 32 -5.93 6.88 -6.10
CA SER A 32 -7.30 7.26 -5.77
C SER A 32 -8.30 6.16 -6.19
N PRO A 33 -9.23 5.75 -5.30
CA PRO A 33 -10.28 4.80 -5.65
C PRO A 33 -11.22 5.35 -6.73
N LYS A 34 -11.27 6.69 -6.93
CA LYS A 34 -12.10 7.34 -7.95
C LYS A 34 -11.47 7.29 -9.34
N ASN A 35 -10.16 7.51 -9.41
CA ASN A 35 -9.45 7.67 -10.68
C ASN A 35 -8.78 6.38 -11.17
N SER A 36 -8.52 5.41 -10.28
CA SER A 36 -7.81 4.18 -10.61
C SER A 36 -8.36 2.96 -9.89
N VAL A 37 -9.68 2.74 -9.99
CA VAL A 37 -10.43 1.65 -9.32
C VAL A 37 -9.73 0.28 -9.45
N THR A 38 -9.28 -0.07 -10.66
CA THR A 38 -8.65 -1.38 -10.93
C THR A 38 -7.28 -1.51 -10.28
N LEU A 39 -6.48 -0.44 -10.27
CA LEU A 39 -5.16 -0.48 -9.62
C LEU A 39 -5.34 -0.48 -8.10
N HIS A 40 -6.22 0.38 -7.59
CA HIS A 40 -6.56 0.47 -6.17
C HIS A 40 -6.98 -0.89 -5.59
N SER A 41 -7.93 -1.59 -6.22
CA SER A 41 -8.35 -2.93 -5.78
C SER A 41 -7.24 -3.98 -5.82
N LYS A 42 -6.32 -3.92 -6.80
CA LYS A 42 -5.14 -4.79 -6.83
C LYS A 42 -4.18 -4.48 -5.68
N LEU A 43 -3.95 -3.21 -5.37
CA LEU A 43 -3.09 -2.82 -4.25
C LEU A 43 -3.69 -3.21 -2.91
N LEU A 44 -5.01 -3.11 -2.72
CA LEU A 44 -5.67 -3.64 -1.53
C LEU A 44 -5.39 -5.13 -1.32
N SER A 45 -5.46 -5.94 -2.39
CA SER A 45 -5.09 -7.36 -2.31
C SER A 45 -3.63 -7.55 -1.91
N ASN A 46 -2.73 -6.73 -2.45
CA ASN A 46 -1.31 -6.79 -2.13
C ASN A 46 -1.04 -6.43 -0.65
N ILE A 47 -1.68 -5.37 -0.13
CA ILE A 47 -1.54 -4.98 1.28
C ILE A 47 -1.99 -6.14 2.19
N ARG A 48 -3.14 -6.74 1.90
CA ARG A 48 -3.64 -7.89 2.66
C ARG A 48 -2.64 -9.05 2.67
N GLU A 49 -1.98 -9.32 1.56
CA GLU A 49 -1.00 -10.41 1.45
C GLU A 49 0.28 -10.15 2.25
N ILE A 50 0.78 -8.91 2.27
CA ILE A 50 1.98 -8.56 3.05
C ILE A 50 1.67 -8.42 4.55
N GLN A 51 0.49 -7.90 4.90
CA GLN A 51 0.03 -7.81 6.29
C GLN A 51 -0.13 -9.20 6.92
N ALA A 52 -0.68 -10.15 6.16
CA ALA A 52 -0.79 -11.55 6.60
C ALA A 52 0.58 -12.24 6.83
N ARG A 53 1.67 -11.64 6.33
CA ARG A 53 3.06 -12.11 6.53
C ARG A 53 3.79 -11.36 7.64
N GLY A 54 3.10 -10.43 8.34
CA GLY A 54 3.64 -9.68 9.47
C GLY A 54 4.24 -8.32 9.10
N ALA A 55 4.08 -7.84 7.86
CA ALA A 55 4.54 -6.50 7.51
C ALA A 55 3.81 -5.42 8.35
N VAL A 56 4.55 -4.40 8.78
CA VAL A 56 3.97 -3.17 9.33
C VAL A 56 3.59 -2.27 8.17
N THR A 57 2.29 -2.14 7.94
CA THR A 57 1.72 -1.45 6.78
C THR A 57 1.54 0.04 7.06
N ILE A 58 2.24 0.87 6.29
CA ILE A 58 2.12 2.34 6.32
C ILE A 58 1.46 2.77 5.02
N VAL A 59 0.17 3.08 5.07
CA VAL A 59 -0.64 3.36 3.89
C VAL A 59 -0.85 4.86 3.75
N ILE A 60 -0.52 5.40 2.58
CA ILE A 60 -0.80 6.79 2.19
C ILE A 60 -1.97 6.74 1.21
N ALA A 61 -3.12 7.31 1.57
CA ALA A 61 -4.34 7.22 0.78
C ALA A 61 -5.12 8.53 0.72
N GLU A 62 -6.04 8.64 -0.24
CA GLU A 62 -6.95 9.79 -0.32
C GLU A 62 -7.88 9.81 0.90
N GLU A 63 -8.13 10.99 1.45
CA GLU A 63 -9.05 11.22 2.57
C GLU A 63 -10.44 10.63 2.25
N GLY A 64 -10.99 9.88 3.21
CA GLY A 64 -12.28 9.20 3.06
C GLY A 64 -12.24 7.87 2.30
N ASP A 65 -11.06 7.36 1.94
CA ASP A 65 -10.91 5.98 1.47
C ASP A 65 -10.98 4.97 2.63
N GLU A 66 -12.20 4.64 3.06
CA GLU A 66 -12.41 3.69 4.16
C GLU A 66 -11.98 2.25 3.83
N THR A 67 -11.73 1.95 2.55
CA THR A 67 -11.38 0.58 2.13
C THR A 67 -9.98 0.15 2.58
N VAL A 68 -9.08 1.11 2.81
CA VAL A 68 -7.70 0.83 3.24
C VAL A 68 -7.55 0.70 4.75
N ARG A 69 -8.47 1.28 5.52
CA ARG A 69 -8.40 1.34 6.99
C ARG A 69 -8.21 -0.03 7.68
N PRO A 70 -8.84 -1.14 7.23
CA PRO A 70 -8.60 -2.46 7.83
C PRO A 70 -7.20 -3.03 7.61
N TYR A 71 -6.48 -2.50 6.61
CA TYR A 71 -5.20 -3.03 6.13
C TYR A 71 -4.03 -2.08 6.41
N ALA A 72 -4.25 -1.05 7.22
CA ALA A 72 -3.26 -0.03 7.55
C ALA A 72 -2.99 -0.02 9.04
N ASP A 73 -1.78 -0.42 9.45
CA ASP A 73 -1.30 -0.20 10.82
C ASP A 73 -1.12 1.30 11.08
N HIS A 74 -0.66 2.01 10.04
CA HIS A 74 -0.60 3.47 9.99
C HIS A 74 -1.27 3.97 8.72
N LEU A 75 -2.25 4.87 8.87
CA LEU A 75 -2.93 5.52 7.75
C LEU A 75 -2.56 7.00 7.72
N ILE A 76 -2.07 7.46 6.58
CA ILE A 76 -1.77 8.86 6.29
C ILE A 76 -2.76 9.32 5.22
N GLU A 77 -3.74 10.12 5.63
CA GLU A 77 -4.76 10.65 4.73
C GLU A 77 -4.25 11.90 4.00
N MET A 78 -4.47 11.92 2.70
CA MET A 78 -4.11 13.00 1.81
C MET A 78 -5.37 13.65 1.23
N PRO A 79 -5.49 14.98 1.23
CA PRO A 79 -6.63 15.64 0.63
C PRO A 79 -6.72 15.31 -0.86
N ALA A 80 -7.95 15.21 -1.38
CA ALA A 80 -8.17 14.98 -2.80
C ALA A 80 -7.62 16.15 -3.63
N VAL A 81 -6.83 15.84 -4.66
CA VAL A 81 -6.26 16.82 -5.60
C VAL A 81 -6.61 16.42 -7.03
N SER A 82 -6.74 17.42 -7.91
CA SER A 82 -6.96 17.16 -9.34
C SER A 82 -5.77 16.42 -9.92
N THR A 83 -6.02 15.36 -10.67
CA THR A 83 -5.09 14.87 -11.68
C THR A 83 -5.07 15.90 -12.81
N LEU A 84 -3.88 16.25 -13.32
CA LEU A 84 -3.70 17.23 -14.40
C LEU A 84 -4.64 17.00 -15.59
#